data_AF-A0AAD9QHD8-F1
#
_entry.id   AF-A0AAD9QHD8-F1
#
_cell.length_a   1.000
_cell.length_b   1.000
_cell.length_c   1.000
_cell.angle_alpha   90.00
_cell.angle_beta   90.00
_cell.angle_gamma   90.00
#
_symmetry.space_group_name_H-M   'P 1'
#
loop_
_entity.id
_entity.type
_entity.pdbx_description
1 polymer ?
#
loop_
_entity_poly.entity_id
_entity_poly.type
_entity_poly.pdbx_seq_one_letter_code
_entity_poly.pdbx_strand_id
1 'polypeptide(L)'
;MNRPGICLLINNVEDSAHEENLLTHLFSSLAFNVAVERRLSMMEINEVAQQFAKRDHSGSDSFVFILLSQCGPGEPIVGVDGREVILKQVMSEFRPCRNASLKNKPKLFFVLKFVDFRTQSKKRRNGGTEFCTDVNIALPNSCNTSLQEVCPGEADFLLTCATSPIVEGKKIKQPQHSFIEMMVNAVSRYHQTYDLLEMLTLLNHWTGNLHKKNGQSNVMVPYVTHTLRHKVCFDSVRTHEPQISTQSSIPGLPSLSSYEEHKTECPGYCVIINNRQFQGNEMTYREGSEQDVERLRNLFESLRFEVIIKRDLKRDQIEGVAQEYGGKKHDKFVAFVLIIMSHGDDEDCILGVDNKPVSVRALMREFKAEKCPSLKGKPKILIIQTCRGSRQCDVERLGDFVQSINADPTEFDLPDNCVGPFSLDSSLSKSVFPPETDFLLAFATVPGYVSFRSPTSGAFFIQELVEVIEKYHGSHHLLDMLTEVTRRVIDHQNREFDPARDRVQVPAPTHTLTKLLYL
;
A
#
# COMPACT_ATOMS: atom_id res chain seq x y z
N MET A 1 16.32 19.72 19.37
CA MET A 1 15.21 20.71 19.35
C MET A 1 14.02 19.98 18.72
N ASN A 2 12.90 19.83 19.44
CA ASN A 2 11.77 18.96 19.04
C ASN A 2 11.29 19.25 17.62
N ARG A 3 11.42 18.29 16.70
CA ARG A 3 10.86 18.39 15.34
C ARG A 3 9.74 17.40 14.94
N PRO A 4 8.95 16.81 15.83
CA PRO A 4 7.70 16.21 15.40
C PRO A 4 6.72 17.30 14.96
N GLY A 5 6.03 17.04 13.85
CA GLY A 5 5.31 18.06 13.11
C GLY A 5 3.87 18.25 13.56
N ILE A 6 2.99 18.36 12.57
CA ILE A 6 1.57 18.62 12.79
C ILE A 6 0.81 17.29 12.69
N CYS A 7 -0.07 17.05 13.65
CA CYS A 7 -1.03 15.94 13.61
C CYS A 7 -2.45 16.51 13.50
N LEU A 8 -3.09 16.32 12.35
CA LEU A 8 -4.50 16.62 12.16
C LEU A 8 -5.34 15.37 12.46
N LEU A 9 -6.15 15.42 13.51
CA LEU A 9 -7.10 14.37 13.88
C LEU A 9 -8.53 14.86 13.58
N ILE A 10 -9.21 14.19 12.65
CA ILE A 10 -10.62 14.41 12.34
C ILE A 10 -11.44 13.28 12.95
N ASN A 11 -12.32 13.62 13.89
CA ASN A 11 -13.21 12.67 14.53
C ASN A 11 -14.68 12.87 14.07
N ASN A 12 -15.15 11.97 13.22
CA ASN A 12 -16.52 11.92 12.72
C ASN A 12 -17.34 10.76 13.31
N VAL A 13 -16.88 10.17 14.41
CA VAL A 13 -17.59 9.07 15.09
C VAL A 13 -18.24 9.60 16.35
N GLU A 14 -19.56 9.44 16.47
CA GLU A 14 -20.27 9.83 17.70
C GLU A 14 -19.82 8.97 18.89
N ASP A 15 -19.84 9.55 20.09
CA ASP A 15 -19.46 8.89 21.36
C ASP A 15 -18.04 8.28 21.43
N SER A 16 -17.12 8.70 20.56
CA SER A 16 -15.73 8.22 20.49
C SER A 16 -14.71 9.12 21.22
N ALA A 17 -15.17 9.87 22.24
CA ALA A 17 -14.32 10.81 22.97
C ALA A 17 -13.13 10.12 23.68
N HIS A 18 -13.29 8.85 24.05
CA HIS A 18 -12.22 8.08 24.66
C HIS A 18 -11.07 7.81 23.67
N GLU A 19 -11.40 7.32 22.49
CA GLU A 19 -10.46 7.03 21.39
C GLU A 19 -9.75 8.30 20.92
N GLU A 20 -10.48 9.40 20.80
CA GLU A 20 -9.92 10.70 20.44
C GLU A 20 -8.88 11.18 21.46
N ASN A 21 -9.18 11.05 22.75
CA ASN A 21 -8.25 11.41 23.83
C ASN A 21 -7.00 10.52 23.79
N LEU A 22 -7.14 9.21 23.56
CA LEU A 22 -6.01 8.29 23.46
C LEU A 22 -5.05 8.70 22.32
N LEU A 23 -5.59 8.99 21.14
CA LEU A 23 -4.79 9.42 19.99
C LEU A 23 -4.15 10.80 20.22
N THR A 24 -4.91 11.75 20.79
CA THR A 24 -4.42 13.09 21.09
C THR A 24 -3.25 13.03 22.08
N HIS A 25 -3.38 12.25 23.15
CA HIS A 25 -2.29 12.04 24.11
C HIS A 25 -1.09 11.33 23.50
N LEU A 26 -1.31 10.28 22.69
CA LEU A 26 -0.22 9.56 22.03
C LEU A 26 0.63 10.51 21.19
N PHE A 27 0.03 11.23 20.23
CA PHE A 27 0.79 12.07 19.32
C PHE A 27 1.37 13.32 20.02
N SER A 28 0.70 13.85 21.05
CA SER A 28 1.28 14.92 21.89
C SER A 28 2.53 14.45 22.64
N SER A 29 2.52 13.21 23.14
CA SER A 29 3.67 12.63 23.86
C SER A 29 4.85 12.37 22.94
N LEU A 30 4.58 12.06 21.66
CA LEU A 30 5.55 12.01 20.55
C LEU A 30 5.90 13.42 20.02
N ALA A 31 5.58 14.45 20.81
CA ALA A 31 5.82 15.87 20.60
C ALA A 31 5.13 16.55 19.41
N PHE A 32 4.20 15.89 18.69
CA PHE A 32 3.43 16.52 17.62
C PHE A 32 2.53 17.64 18.15
N ASN A 33 2.30 18.66 17.31
CA ASN A 33 1.24 19.62 17.53
C ASN A 33 -0.08 19.05 17.03
N VAL A 34 -0.90 18.53 17.94
CA VAL A 34 -2.17 17.88 17.61
C VAL A 34 -3.29 18.92 17.50
N ALA A 35 -3.95 18.95 16.33
CA ALA A 35 -5.17 19.69 16.10
C ALA A 35 -6.33 18.71 15.91
N VAL A 36 -7.43 18.91 16.64
CA VAL A 36 -8.59 18.03 16.62
C VAL A 36 -9.79 18.76 16.04
N GLU A 37 -10.29 18.25 14.92
CA GLU A 37 -11.52 18.69 14.28
C GLU A 37 -12.59 17.61 14.43
N ARG A 38 -13.86 18.01 14.53
CA ARG A 38 -14.95 17.08 14.83
C ARG A 38 -16.15 17.32 13.93
N ARG A 39 -16.85 16.24 13.60
CA ARG A 39 -18.15 16.27 12.91
C ARG A 39 -18.12 17.04 11.58
N LEU A 40 -17.11 16.79 10.75
CA LEU A 40 -16.95 17.44 9.46
C LEU A 40 -17.71 16.69 8.36
N SER A 41 -18.41 17.44 7.51
CA SER A 41 -18.92 16.97 6.22
C SER A 41 -17.79 16.62 5.25
N MET A 42 -18.09 15.91 4.16
CA MET A 42 -17.10 15.61 3.12
C MET A 42 -16.37 16.87 2.61
N MET A 43 -17.11 17.96 2.39
CA MET A 43 -16.52 19.23 1.92
C MET A 43 -15.62 19.86 2.98
N GLU A 44 -16.05 19.90 4.23
CA GLU A 44 -15.26 20.47 5.33
C GLU A 44 -13.98 19.66 5.58
N ILE A 45 -14.00 18.34 5.42
CA ILE A 45 -12.78 17.50 5.50
C ILE A 45 -11.77 17.94 4.45
N ASN A 46 -12.21 18.13 3.20
CA ASN A 46 -11.34 18.60 2.11
C ASN A 46 -10.80 20.00 2.39
N GLU A 47 -11.63 20.92 2.87
CA GLU A 47 -11.24 22.29 3.19
C GLU A 47 -10.21 22.33 4.33
N VAL A 48 -10.44 21.59 5.42
CA VAL A 48 -9.51 21.48 6.54
C VAL A 48 -8.18 20.86 6.08
N ALA A 49 -8.24 19.77 5.29
CA ALA A 49 -7.03 19.17 4.72
C ALA A 49 -6.22 20.17 3.89
N GLN A 50 -6.88 20.95 3.02
CA GLN A 50 -6.25 22.02 2.25
C GLN A 50 -5.62 23.11 3.13
N GLN A 51 -6.31 23.52 4.20
CA GLN A 51 -5.79 24.53 5.14
C GLN A 51 -4.51 24.04 5.83
N PHE A 52 -4.48 22.79 6.29
CA PHE A 52 -3.30 22.21 6.93
C PHE A 52 -2.16 21.94 5.95
N ALA A 53 -2.48 21.52 4.73
CA ALA A 53 -1.49 21.33 3.67
C ALA A 53 -0.77 22.63 3.31
N LYS A 54 -1.44 23.80 3.40
CA LYS A 54 -0.85 25.13 3.12
C LYS A 54 -0.01 25.72 4.25
N ARG A 55 0.00 25.13 5.45
CA ARG A 55 0.83 25.62 6.58
C ARG A 55 2.31 25.48 6.27
N ASP A 56 3.16 26.24 6.95
CA ASP A 56 4.61 26.04 6.85
C ASP A 56 5.01 24.78 7.64
N HIS A 57 5.55 23.79 6.93
CA HIS A 57 6.05 22.55 7.52
C HIS A 57 7.56 22.54 7.66
N SER A 58 8.28 23.63 7.34
CA SER A 58 9.74 23.68 7.29
C SER A 58 10.42 23.23 8.59
N GLY A 59 9.80 23.52 9.73
CA GLY A 59 10.26 23.10 11.07
C GLY A 59 9.86 21.69 11.50
N SER A 60 9.08 20.97 10.70
CA SER A 60 8.52 19.64 11.00
C SER A 60 9.29 18.53 10.29
N ASP A 61 9.45 17.38 10.96
CA ASP A 61 10.02 16.17 10.37
C ASP A 61 8.99 15.36 9.57
N SER A 62 7.71 15.39 9.99
CA SER A 62 6.63 14.65 9.35
C SER A 62 5.27 15.32 9.54
N PHE A 63 4.29 14.91 8.73
CA PHE A 63 2.89 15.29 8.88
C PHE A 63 2.04 14.05 9.15
N VAL A 64 1.11 14.14 10.09
CA VAL A 64 0.18 13.05 10.43
C VAL A 64 -1.26 13.51 10.16
N PHE A 65 -2.01 12.67 9.45
CA PHE A 65 -3.44 12.82 9.22
C PHE A 65 -4.15 11.59 9.79
N ILE A 66 -5.13 11.80 10.66
CA ILE A 66 -5.94 10.74 11.25
C ILE A 66 -7.41 11.04 10.98
N LEU A 67 -8.13 10.07 10.41
CA LEU A 67 -9.56 10.19 10.16
C LEU A 67 -10.31 9.03 10.82
N LEU A 68 -11.17 9.35 11.78
CA LEU A 68 -12.15 8.42 12.35
C LEU A 68 -13.47 8.65 11.61
N SER A 69 -13.96 7.65 10.88
CA SER A 69 -15.20 7.77 10.10
C SER A 69 -16.13 6.60 10.40
N GLN A 70 -17.40 6.91 10.70
CA GLN A 70 -18.45 5.92 10.88
C GLN A 70 -19.02 5.48 9.53
N CYS A 71 -18.87 4.19 9.20
CA CYS A 71 -19.20 3.62 7.90
C CYS A 71 -20.07 2.35 8.05
N GLY A 72 -20.83 1.99 7.02
CA GLY A 72 -21.44 0.65 6.95
C GLY A 72 -20.41 -0.44 6.62
N PRO A 73 -20.73 -1.73 6.82
CA PRO A 73 -19.85 -2.83 6.43
C PRO A 73 -19.62 -2.84 4.91
N GLY A 74 -18.38 -2.63 4.48
CA GLY A 74 -18.00 -2.58 3.06
C GLY A 74 -18.41 -1.30 2.33
N GLU A 75 -18.84 -0.27 3.07
CA GLU A 75 -19.16 1.06 2.53
C GLU A 75 -17.91 1.96 2.49
N PRO A 76 -17.90 2.97 1.61
CA PRO A 76 -16.82 3.93 1.53
C PRO A 76 -16.72 4.78 2.81
N ILE A 77 -15.59 5.48 2.95
CA ILE A 77 -15.37 6.44 4.03
C ILE A 77 -16.27 7.63 3.78
N VAL A 78 -16.99 8.10 4.80
CA VAL A 78 -17.94 9.20 4.64
C VAL A 78 -17.70 10.33 5.64
N GLY A 79 -18.10 11.55 5.26
CA GLY A 79 -18.31 12.65 6.18
C GLY A 79 -19.58 12.45 7.02
N VAL A 80 -19.83 13.33 7.99
CA VAL A 80 -21.08 13.25 8.79
C VAL A 80 -22.35 13.49 7.98
N ASP A 81 -22.20 14.05 6.77
CA ASP A 81 -23.26 14.23 5.78
C ASP A 81 -23.53 12.96 4.94
N GLY A 82 -22.83 11.86 5.22
CA GLY A 82 -22.98 10.58 4.52
C GLY A 82 -22.40 10.57 3.10
N ARG A 83 -21.71 11.64 2.68
CA ARG A 83 -21.06 11.71 1.38
C ARG A 83 -19.65 11.10 1.44
N GLU A 84 -19.29 10.38 0.38
CA GLU A 84 -17.99 9.71 0.26
C GLU A 84 -16.82 10.70 0.28
N VAL A 85 -15.87 10.44 1.18
CA VAL A 85 -14.58 11.13 1.25
C VAL A 85 -13.61 10.42 0.33
N ILE A 86 -13.30 11.09 -0.77
CA ILE A 86 -12.31 10.62 -1.73
C ILE A 86 -10.91 10.85 -1.13
N LEU A 87 -10.38 9.86 -0.39
CA LEU A 87 -9.06 9.95 0.26
C LEU A 87 -7.94 10.37 -0.70
N LYS A 88 -8.04 9.95 -1.96
CA LYS A 88 -7.14 10.35 -3.04
C LYS A 88 -7.00 11.86 -3.14
N GLN A 89 -8.12 12.58 -3.14
CA GLN A 89 -8.18 14.03 -3.22
C GLN A 89 -7.52 14.65 -1.98
N VAL A 90 -7.87 14.16 -0.79
CA VAL A 90 -7.29 14.61 0.48
C VAL A 90 -5.77 14.44 0.49
N MET A 91 -5.26 13.26 0.13
CA MET A 91 -3.81 12.99 0.08
C MET A 91 -3.10 13.86 -0.96
N SER A 92 -3.76 14.16 -2.09
CA SER A 92 -3.20 15.00 -3.15
C SER A 92 -2.91 16.43 -2.69
N GLU A 93 -3.58 16.90 -1.64
CA GLU A 93 -3.35 18.23 -1.06
C GLU A 93 -1.96 18.34 -0.41
N PHE A 94 -1.42 17.22 0.08
CA PHE A 94 -0.15 17.16 0.80
C PHE A 94 1.05 16.86 -0.11
N ARG A 95 0.89 16.97 -1.43
CA ARG A 95 1.99 16.80 -2.37
C ARG A 95 2.97 17.97 -2.31
N PRO A 96 4.29 17.73 -2.51
CA PRO A 96 5.29 18.80 -2.56
C PRO A 96 5.00 19.89 -3.59
N CYS A 97 4.32 19.57 -4.70
CA CYS A 97 3.93 20.56 -5.71
C CYS A 97 2.89 21.59 -5.23
N ARG A 98 2.12 21.28 -4.18
CA ARG A 98 1.20 22.22 -3.54
C ARG A 98 1.85 23.00 -2.40
N ASN A 99 2.84 22.40 -1.73
CA ASN A 99 3.64 23.05 -0.71
C ASN A 99 5.04 22.44 -0.62
N ALA A 100 6.05 23.21 -1.04
CA ALA A 100 7.44 22.78 -1.05
C ALA A 100 7.99 22.44 0.34
N SER A 101 7.42 23.00 1.42
CA SER A 101 7.85 22.69 2.80
C SER A 101 7.55 21.24 3.24
N LEU A 102 6.70 20.52 2.49
CA LEU A 102 6.41 19.07 2.65
C LEU A 102 7.35 18.16 1.83
N LYS A 103 8.25 18.73 1.03
CA LYS A 103 9.20 17.96 0.20
C LYS A 103 10.10 17.11 1.10
N ASN A 104 10.32 15.86 0.70
CA ASN A 104 11.17 14.88 1.41
C ASN A 104 10.77 14.60 2.86
N LYS A 105 9.49 14.79 3.21
CA LYS A 105 8.96 14.54 4.56
C LYS A 105 7.88 13.46 4.52
N PRO A 106 7.87 12.52 5.47
CA PRO A 106 6.79 11.55 5.59
C PRO A 106 5.44 12.22 5.83
N LYS A 107 4.43 11.83 5.03
CA LYS A 107 3.02 12.17 5.22
C LYS A 107 2.26 10.89 5.56
N LEU A 108 1.88 10.77 6.83
CA LEU A 108 1.36 9.54 7.43
C LEU A 108 -0.16 9.65 7.59
N PHE A 109 -0.90 8.84 6.85
CA PHE A 109 -2.37 8.79 6.86
C PHE A 109 -2.86 7.55 7.59
N PHE A 110 -3.57 7.76 8.71
CA PHE A 110 -4.22 6.71 9.50
C PHE A 110 -5.73 6.86 9.36
N VAL A 111 -6.39 5.91 8.70
CA VAL A 111 -7.83 5.96 8.47
C VAL A 111 -8.52 4.81 9.19
N LEU A 112 -9.43 5.15 10.10
CA LEU A 112 -10.10 4.20 10.98
C LEU A 112 -11.59 4.21 10.67
N LYS A 113 -12.07 3.14 10.03
CA LYS A 113 -13.49 2.93 9.72
C LYS A 113 -14.18 2.31 10.94
N PHE A 114 -15.19 2.97 11.49
CA PHE A 114 -16.02 2.46 12.57
C PHE A 114 -17.33 1.89 12.01
N VAL A 115 -17.59 0.59 12.21
CA VAL A 115 -18.70 -0.11 11.56
C VAL A 115 -19.76 -0.61 12.55
N ASP A 116 -21.02 -0.18 12.41
CA ASP A 116 -22.14 -0.69 13.22
C ASP A 116 -22.70 -2.01 12.64
N PHE A 117 -22.41 -3.11 13.36
CA PHE A 117 -22.84 -4.45 12.98
C PHE A 117 -24.34 -4.74 13.24
N ARG A 118 -25.09 -3.88 13.95
CA ARG A 118 -26.53 -4.08 14.20
C ARG A 118 -27.37 -4.05 12.92
N THR A 119 -26.88 -3.41 11.86
CA THR A 119 -27.55 -3.33 10.55
C THR A 119 -27.48 -4.63 9.73
N GLN A 120 -26.59 -5.59 10.05
CA GLN A 120 -26.51 -6.89 9.36
C GLN A 120 -27.78 -7.75 9.54
N SER A 121 -28.55 -7.54 10.61
CA SER A 121 -29.76 -8.35 10.88
C SER A 121 -30.90 -8.12 9.88
N LYS A 122 -30.90 -7.02 9.11
CA LYS A 122 -31.94 -6.76 8.09
C LYS A 122 -31.59 -7.29 6.69
N LYS A 123 -30.30 -7.52 6.37
CA LYS A 123 -29.83 -8.10 5.08
C LYS A 123 -29.53 -9.61 5.13
N ARG A 124 -29.72 -10.26 6.28
CA ARG A 124 -29.40 -11.68 6.54
C ARG A 124 -30.25 -12.75 5.81
N ARG A 125 -30.93 -12.39 4.70
CA ARG A 125 -31.78 -13.33 3.96
C ARG A 125 -31.24 -13.84 2.63
N ASN A 126 -30.10 -13.40 2.11
CA ASN A 126 -29.50 -14.00 0.91
C ASN A 126 -27.98 -13.80 0.86
N GLY A 127 -27.22 -14.90 0.74
CA GLY A 127 -25.83 -14.90 0.25
C GLY A 127 -24.74 -14.72 1.31
N GLY A 128 -23.62 -15.42 1.12
CA GLY A 128 -22.51 -15.55 2.08
C GLY A 128 -21.74 -14.26 2.38
N THR A 129 -21.01 -14.26 3.50
CA THR A 129 -20.26 -13.13 4.05
C THR A 129 -19.01 -12.82 3.22
N GLU A 130 -19.14 -11.93 2.24
CA GLU A 130 -18.02 -11.23 1.62
C GLU A 130 -17.84 -9.86 2.30
N PHE A 131 -16.74 -9.71 3.04
CA PHE A 131 -16.29 -8.39 3.51
C PHE A 131 -15.56 -7.73 2.35
N CYS A 132 -16.29 -6.93 1.59
CA CYS A 132 -15.81 -6.28 0.37
C CYS A 132 -14.99 -5.03 0.72
N THR A 133 -13.85 -4.84 0.05
CA THR A 133 -13.11 -3.58 0.00
C THR A 133 -13.56 -2.81 -1.25
N ASP A 134 -14.14 -1.64 -1.02
CA ASP A 134 -14.46 -0.49 -1.88
C ASP A 134 -14.46 -0.70 -3.43
N VAL A 135 -15.58 -0.30 -4.05
CA VAL A 135 -15.87 -0.34 -5.50
C VAL A 135 -15.95 1.10 -6.04
N ASN A 136 -15.33 1.32 -7.21
CA ASN A 136 -15.16 2.58 -7.97
C ASN A 136 -16.41 3.49 -8.16
N ILE A 137 -16.20 4.79 -8.46
CA ILE A 137 -16.60 5.54 -9.71
C ILE A 137 -16.24 7.08 -9.60
N ALA A 138 -16.16 7.79 -10.72
CA ALA A 138 -15.35 9.00 -11.05
C ALA A 138 -15.97 10.42 -10.97
N LEU A 139 -15.09 11.45 -11.17
CA LEU A 139 -15.24 12.89 -11.62
C LEU A 139 -15.67 13.98 -10.59
N PRO A 140 -15.37 15.30 -10.76
CA PRO A 140 -14.82 16.05 -11.93
C PRO A 140 -13.54 16.90 -11.68
N ASN A 141 -13.11 17.59 -12.76
CA ASN A 141 -11.80 18.20 -13.03
C ASN A 141 -11.42 19.55 -12.36
N SER A 142 -10.09 19.74 -12.36
CA SER A 142 -9.29 20.94 -12.68
C SER A 142 -8.60 21.66 -11.51
N CYS A 143 -7.29 21.90 -11.68
CA CYS A 143 -6.61 23.14 -11.28
C CYS A 143 -5.22 23.25 -11.96
N ASN A 144 -5.00 24.40 -12.60
CA ASN A 144 -3.72 24.91 -13.09
C ASN A 144 -2.82 25.33 -11.91
N THR A 145 -1.51 25.16 -12.02
CA THR A 145 -0.51 26.12 -11.49
C THR A 145 0.91 25.77 -11.96
N SER A 146 1.71 26.83 -12.10
CA SER A 146 2.97 26.94 -12.84
C SER A 146 4.22 26.80 -11.98
N LEU A 147 5.23 26.15 -12.56
CA LEU A 147 6.69 26.26 -12.36
C LEU A 147 7.33 25.87 -11.01
N GLN A 148 8.04 24.73 -11.10
CA GLN A 148 9.44 24.47 -10.72
C GLN A 148 9.78 23.96 -9.31
N GLU A 149 9.85 22.63 -9.17
CA GLU A 149 11.02 21.85 -8.71
C GLU A 149 10.67 20.35 -8.59
N VAL A 150 11.50 19.48 -9.17
CA VAL A 150 11.18 18.06 -9.42
C VAL A 150 11.46 17.18 -8.21
N CYS A 151 10.37 16.67 -7.63
CA CYS A 151 10.31 15.56 -6.68
C CYS A 151 9.07 14.76 -7.09
N PRO A 152 9.12 13.42 -7.13
CA PRO A 152 7.92 12.66 -7.47
C PRO A 152 6.83 13.00 -6.45
N GLY A 153 5.74 13.62 -6.92
CA GLY A 153 4.68 14.14 -6.08
C GLY A 153 4.08 13.10 -5.12
N GLU A 154 4.23 11.81 -5.45
CA GLU A 154 3.72 10.65 -4.70
C GLU A 154 4.70 10.01 -3.73
N ALA A 155 5.94 10.51 -3.59
CA ALA A 155 6.89 9.94 -2.64
C ALA A 155 6.59 10.33 -1.19
N ASP A 156 7.10 9.54 -0.24
CA ASP A 156 7.01 9.75 1.20
C ASP A 156 5.59 9.76 1.78
N PHE A 157 4.67 9.01 1.18
CA PHE A 157 3.36 8.76 1.77
C PHE A 157 3.32 7.40 2.47
N LEU A 158 2.55 7.32 3.53
CA LEU A 158 2.08 6.07 4.11
C LEU A 158 0.58 6.18 4.33
N LEU A 159 -0.17 5.16 3.94
CA LEU A 159 -1.59 5.02 4.22
C LEU A 159 -1.81 3.68 4.92
N THR A 160 -2.41 3.75 6.09
CA THR A 160 -2.92 2.58 6.80
C THR A 160 -4.40 2.75 7.05
N CYS A 161 -5.18 1.72 6.70
CA CYS A 161 -6.61 1.71 6.98
C CYS A 161 -6.95 0.51 7.85
N ALA A 162 -7.73 0.74 8.89
CA ALA A 162 -8.23 -0.29 9.78
C ALA A 162 -9.74 -0.16 9.97
N THR A 163 -10.39 -1.28 10.26
CA THR A 163 -11.83 -1.33 10.57
C THR A 163 -12.03 -1.72 12.02
N SER A 164 -12.76 -0.89 12.77
CA SER A 164 -13.15 -1.09 14.15
C SER A 164 -14.67 -1.27 14.25
N PRO A 165 -15.20 -2.23 15.03
CA PRO A 165 -16.64 -2.34 15.28
C PRO A 165 -17.16 -1.21 16.19
N ILE A 166 -18.33 -0.64 15.88
CA ILE A 166 -19.09 0.24 16.80
C ILE A 166 -19.87 -0.63 17.78
N VAL A 167 -19.69 -0.37 19.08
CA VAL A 167 -20.36 -1.13 20.14
C VAL A 167 -21.25 -0.21 20.95
N GLU A 168 -22.51 -0.12 20.53
CA GLU A 168 -23.56 0.47 21.37
C GLU A 168 -24.50 -0.64 21.90
N GLY A 169 -24.55 -0.78 23.22
CA GLY A 169 -25.67 -1.40 23.93
C GLY A 169 -26.06 -2.84 23.55
N LYS A 170 -25.24 -3.84 23.94
CA LYS A 170 -25.60 -5.11 24.65
C LYS A 170 -24.48 -6.16 24.52
N LYS A 171 -24.39 -7.02 25.54
CA LYS A 171 -23.39 -8.07 25.82
C LYS A 171 -23.07 -8.98 24.62
N ILE A 172 -22.18 -8.57 23.74
CA ILE A 172 -21.31 -9.48 22.99
C ILE A 172 -20.09 -9.70 23.90
N LYS A 173 -19.63 -10.96 24.09
CA LYS A 173 -18.33 -11.21 24.76
C LYS A 173 -17.24 -10.60 23.86
N GLN A 174 -16.80 -9.39 24.21
CA GLN A 174 -15.96 -8.50 23.42
C GLN A 174 -14.52 -9.00 23.24
N PRO A 175 -13.78 -8.50 22.22
CA PRO A 175 -12.35 -8.24 22.39
C PRO A 175 -12.14 -7.19 23.49
N GLN A 176 -11.24 -7.44 24.45
CA GLN A 176 -11.04 -6.55 25.59
C GLN A 176 -10.45 -5.15 25.22
N HIS A 177 -10.01 -4.95 23.97
CA HIS A 177 -9.33 -3.73 23.50
C HIS A 177 -9.78 -3.31 22.09
N SER A 178 -9.92 -1.99 21.86
CA SER A 178 -10.18 -1.42 20.53
C SER A 178 -8.92 -1.41 19.65
N PHE A 179 -9.06 -1.27 18.34
CA PHE A 179 -7.92 -1.12 17.43
C PHE A 179 -7.01 0.06 17.82
N ILE A 180 -7.62 1.17 18.24
CA ILE A 180 -6.91 2.38 18.68
C ILE A 180 -6.13 2.10 19.96
N GLU A 181 -6.72 1.41 20.93
CA GLU A 181 -5.98 1.00 22.13
C GLU A 181 -4.78 0.12 21.79
N MET A 182 -4.92 -0.79 20.82
CA MET A 182 -3.80 -1.63 20.38
C MET A 182 -2.70 -0.81 19.71
N MET A 183 -3.07 0.13 18.83
CA MET A 183 -2.13 1.06 18.19
C MET A 183 -1.39 1.91 19.24
N VAL A 184 -2.12 2.51 20.18
CA VAL A 184 -1.56 3.34 21.25
C VAL A 184 -0.61 2.53 22.11
N ASN A 185 -0.97 1.29 22.48
CA ASN A 185 -0.08 0.41 23.24
C ASN A 185 1.16 -0.01 22.45
N ALA A 186 1.02 -0.30 21.14
CA ALA A 186 2.15 -0.68 20.29
C ALA A 186 3.15 0.48 20.18
N VAL A 187 2.66 1.67 19.82
CA VAL A 187 3.51 2.86 19.65
C VAL A 187 4.11 3.29 20.98
N SER A 188 3.32 3.46 22.05
CA SER A 188 3.84 3.93 23.35
C SER A 188 4.90 3.00 23.95
N ARG A 189 4.84 1.70 23.64
CA ARG A 189 5.77 0.71 24.19
C ARG A 189 7.02 0.49 23.34
N TYR A 190 6.90 0.62 22.02
CA TYR A 190 7.96 0.19 21.09
C TYR A 190 8.49 1.29 20.18
N HIS A 191 8.03 2.54 20.28
CA HIS A 191 8.49 3.62 19.39
C HIS A 191 10.00 3.93 19.48
N GLN A 192 10.70 3.50 20.55
CA GLN A 192 12.16 3.62 20.69
C GLN A 192 12.92 2.37 20.20
N THR A 193 12.21 1.28 19.90
CA THR A 193 12.80 -0.02 19.53
C THR A 193 12.56 -0.38 18.08
N TYR A 194 11.39 -0.02 17.55
CA TYR A 194 10.93 -0.36 16.22
C TYR A 194 10.60 0.88 15.42
N ASP A 195 10.85 0.82 14.11
CA ASP A 195 10.34 1.82 13.18
C ASP A 195 8.82 1.65 12.94
N LEU A 196 8.23 2.62 12.23
CA LEU A 196 6.79 2.65 11.96
C LEU A 196 6.28 1.40 11.23
N LEU A 197 7.01 0.87 10.25
CA LEU A 197 6.56 -0.30 9.49
C LEU A 197 6.59 -1.54 10.38
N GLU A 198 7.65 -1.71 11.17
CA GLU A 198 7.77 -2.77 12.17
C GLU A 198 6.65 -2.70 13.23
N MET A 199 6.35 -1.50 13.73
CA MET A 199 5.22 -1.27 14.67
C MET A 199 3.87 -1.61 14.04
N LEU A 200 3.65 -1.29 12.76
CA LEU A 200 2.42 -1.65 12.04
C LEU A 200 2.34 -3.16 11.77
N THR A 201 3.45 -3.83 11.47
CA THR A 201 3.51 -5.30 11.40
C THR A 201 3.19 -5.94 12.75
N LEU A 202 3.69 -5.39 13.86
CA LEU A 202 3.36 -5.83 15.22
C LEU A 202 1.87 -5.65 15.52
N LEU A 203 1.30 -4.52 15.11
CA LEU A 203 -0.13 -4.25 15.27
C LEU A 203 -0.99 -5.25 14.47
N ASN A 204 -0.57 -5.61 13.26
CA ASN A 204 -1.20 -6.69 12.49
C ASN A 204 -1.11 -8.04 13.22
N HIS A 205 0.04 -8.36 13.80
CA HIS A 205 0.22 -9.58 14.61
C HIS A 205 -0.77 -9.65 15.77
N TRP A 206 -0.83 -8.57 16.56
CA TRP A 206 -1.70 -8.50 17.72
C TRP A 206 -3.17 -8.58 17.33
N THR A 207 -3.56 -7.85 16.28
CA THR A 207 -4.94 -7.84 15.77
C THR A 207 -5.34 -9.24 15.30
N GLY A 208 -4.42 -9.92 14.61
CA GLY A 208 -4.57 -11.32 14.21
C GLY A 208 -4.80 -12.27 15.37
N ASN A 209 -4.01 -12.16 16.43
CA ASN A 209 -4.14 -13.02 17.61
C ASN A 209 -5.43 -12.75 18.39
N LEU A 210 -5.86 -11.50 18.48
CA LEU A 210 -7.09 -11.13 19.18
C LEU A 210 -8.33 -11.71 18.48
N HIS A 211 -8.41 -11.58 17.16
CA HIS A 211 -9.51 -12.17 16.38
C HIS A 211 -9.52 -13.71 16.48
N LYS A 212 -8.35 -14.36 16.44
CA LYS A 212 -8.24 -15.82 16.66
C LYS A 212 -8.73 -16.24 18.04
N LYS A 213 -8.34 -15.54 19.11
CA LYS A 213 -8.81 -15.80 20.49
C LYS A 213 -10.34 -15.66 20.61
N ASN A 214 -10.94 -14.76 19.83
CA ASN A 214 -12.37 -14.52 19.81
C ASN A 214 -13.14 -15.46 18.86
N GLY A 215 -12.48 -16.45 18.25
CA GLY A 215 -13.12 -17.43 17.37
C GLY A 215 -13.54 -16.88 16.00
N GLN A 216 -13.01 -15.72 15.59
CA GLN A 216 -13.26 -15.17 14.25
C GLN A 216 -12.30 -15.81 13.23
N SER A 217 -12.87 -16.37 12.16
CA SER A 217 -12.11 -17.03 11.09
C SER A 217 -11.56 -16.05 10.04
N ASN A 218 -12.25 -14.92 9.81
CA ASN A 218 -11.85 -13.89 8.86
C ASN A 218 -11.23 -12.71 9.63
N VAL A 219 -9.93 -12.77 9.84
CA VAL A 219 -9.17 -11.72 10.52
C VAL A 219 -8.98 -10.54 9.58
N MET A 220 -9.63 -9.42 9.84
CA MET A 220 -9.27 -8.15 9.21
C MET A 220 -8.13 -7.53 10.02
N VAL A 221 -6.95 -7.44 9.43
CA VAL A 221 -5.84 -6.62 9.95
C VAL A 221 -5.76 -5.34 9.13
N PRO A 222 -5.15 -4.27 9.67
CA PRO A 222 -4.79 -3.12 8.86
C PRO A 222 -3.97 -3.56 7.65
N TYR A 223 -4.30 -2.97 6.51
CA TYR A 223 -3.37 -2.96 5.39
C TYR A 223 -2.52 -1.69 5.47
N VAL A 224 -1.27 -1.83 5.10
CA VAL A 224 -0.30 -0.73 5.04
C VAL A 224 0.18 -0.61 3.61
N THR A 225 0.06 0.58 3.03
CA THR A 225 0.66 0.90 1.72
C THR A 225 1.52 2.14 1.87
N HIS A 226 2.69 2.16 1.23
CA HIS A 226 3.60 3.30 1.36
C HIS A 226 4.49 3.52 0.15
N THR A 227 5.04 4.73 0.07
CA THR A 227 6.06 5.19 -0.87
C THR A 227 7.22 5.86 -0.13
N LEU A 228 7.39 5.51 1.15
CA LEU A 228 8.50 5.94 2.00
C LEU A 228 9.84 5.53 1.39
N ARG A 229 10.83 6.42 1.51
CA ARG A 229 12.22 6.19 1.07
C ARG A 229 13.19 5.93 2.23
N HIS A 230 12.72 6.17 3.45
CA HIS A 230 13.49 6.02 4.68
C HIS A 230 12.59 5.47 5.79
N LYS A 231 13.22 4.82 6.77
CA LYS A 231 12.54 4.39 8.00
C LYS A 231 12.00 5.61 8.75
N VAL A 232 10.81 5.47 9.32
CA VAL A 232 10.16 6.51 10.13
C VAL A 232 10.19 6.07 11.58
N CYS A 233 10.94 6.79 12.43
CA CYS A 233 11.04 6.54 13.86
C CYS A 233 10.40 7.70 14.64
N PHE A 234 9.82 7.42 15.81
CA PHE A 234 9.28 8.45 16.70
C PHE A 234 10.17 8.62 17.94
N ASP A 235 11.40 9.07 17.72
CA ASP A 235 12.41 9.18 18.78
C ASP A 235 12.25 10.42 19.68
N SER A 236 11.42 11.38 19.25
CA SER A 236 11.16 12.63 19.99
C SER A 236 10.08 12.43 21.05
N VAL A 237 10.46 12.44 22.34
CA VAL A 237 9.51 12.32 23.48
C VAL A 237 9.50 13.58 24.32
N ARG A 238 8.32 14.07 24.73
CA ARG A 238 8.22 15.10 25.77
C ARG A 238 8.38 14.49 27.16
N THR A 239 9.43 14.86 27.88
CA THR A 239 9.75 14.35 29.23
C THR A 239 8.79 14.79 30.34
N HIS A 240 7.78 15.62 30.03
CA HIS A 240 6.86 16.22 31.00
C HIS A 240 5.38 15.87 30.81
N GLU A 241 5.00 15.08 29.81
CA GLU A 241 3.63 14.57 29.70
C GLU A 241 3.49 13.26 30.48
N PRO A 242 2.40 13.06 31.25
CA PRO A 242 2.18 11.82 31.97
C PRO A 242 2.20 10.67 30.96
N GLN A 243 3.09 9.68 31.18
CA GLN A 243 3.03 8.43 30.43
C GLN A 243 1.61 7.91 30.51
N ILE A 244 1.02 7.57 29.36
CA ILE A 244 -0.33 7.01 29.31
C ILE A 244 -0.32 5.75 30.18
N SER A 245 -0.81 5.86 31.42
CA SER A 245 -1.12 4.70 32.23
C SER A 245 -2.38 4.12 31.62
N THR A 246 -2.23 3.32 30.57
CA THR A 246 -3.30 2.41 30.19
C THR A 246 -3.49 1.51 31.42
N GLN A 247 -4.58 1.74 32.18
CA GLN A 247 -5.00 0.82 33.25
C GLN A 247 -5.25 -0.61 32.71
N SER A 248 -5.19 -0.78 31.39
CA SER A 248 -5.09 -2.04 30.66
C SER A 248 -3.66 -2.33 30.17
N SER A 249 -2.75 -2.67 31.08
CA SER A 249 -1.57 -3.42 30.68
C SER A 249 -2.03 -4.76 30.12
N ILE A 250 -2.11 -4.91 28.79
CA ILE A 250 -2.50 -6.17 28.13
C ILE A 250 -1.44 -7.22 28.51
N PRO A 251 -1.76 -8.21 29.37
CA PRO A 251 -0.75 -9.14 29.85
C PRO A 251 -0.28 -10.06 28.72
N GLY A 252 1.03 -10.16 28.50
CA GLY A 252 1.63 -11.14 27.60
C GLY A 252 1.61 -10.80 26.10
N LEU A 253 1.63 -9.51 25.71
CA LEU A 253 1.83 -9.14 24.30
C LEU A 253 3.25 -9.52 23.84
N PRO A 254 3.40 -10.39 22.83
CA PRO A 254 4.70 -10.79 22.32
C PRO A 254 5.38 -9.64 21.58
N SER A 255 6.71 -9.61 21.64
CA SER A 255 7.54 -8.76 20.78
C SER A 255 7.39 -9.17 19.31
N LEU A 256 7.86 -8.32 18.41
CA LEU A 256 7.86 -8.63 16.99
C LEU A 256 8.68 -9.91 16.74
N SER A 257 8.13 -10.82 15.93
CA SER A 257 8.76 -12.10 15.57
C SER A 257 8.94 -12.19 14.08
N SER A 258 9.80 -13.11 13.62
CA SER A 258 9.97 -13.44 12.21
C SER A 258 9.12 -14.65 11.79
N TYR A 259 8.77 -14.72 10.50
CA TYR A 259 8.27 -15.96 9.92
C TYR A 259 9.34 -17.05 10.09
N GLU A 260 8.92 -18.26 10.49
CA GLU A 260 9.86 -19.29 10.92
C GLU A 260 10.70 -19.80 9.75
N GLU A 261 11.99 -19.49 9.78
CA GLU A 261 13.05 -20.20 9.07
C GLU A 261 13.26 -21.56 9.74
N HIS A 262 12.28 -22.46 9.66
CA HIS A 262 12.69 -23.86 9.75
C HIS A 262 13.74 -24.07 8.65
N LYS A 263 14.81 -24.82 8.96
CA LYS A 263 15.86 -25.19 8.00
C LYS A 263 15.25 -26.04 6.88
N THR A 264 14.47 -25.42 5.99
CA THR A 264 13.93 -26.06 4.81
C THR A 264 15.01 -25.99 3.73
N GLU A 265 15.10 -27.05 2.93
CA GLU A 265 16.02 -27.08 1.79
C GLU A 265 15.53 -26.14 0.67
N CYS A 266 14.22 -25.89 0.60
CA CYS A 266 13.55 -25.00 -0.36
C CYS A 266 12.54 -24.09 0.37
N PRO A 267 12.69 -22.76 0.33
CA PRO A 267 11.77 -21.81 0.96
C PRO A 267 10.38 -21.77 0.30
N GLY A 268 10.26 -22.15 -0.97
CA GLY A 268 8.99 -22.16 -1.68
C GLY A 268 9.11 -22.07 -3.19
N TYR A 269 7.95 -21.99 -3.85
CA TYR A 269 7.88 -21.67 -5.27
C TYR A 269 8.11 -20.18 -5.51
N CYS A 270 8.87 -19.87 -6.56
CA CYS A 270 8.93 -18.55 -7.18
C CYS A 270 8.47 -18.65 -8.64
N VAL A 271 7.21 -18.28 -8.90
CA VAL A 271 6.63 -18.33 -10.25
C VAL A 271 6.79 -16.98 -10.93
N ILE A 272 7.50 -16.94 -12.05
CA ILE A 272 7.74 -15.75 -12.86
C ILE A 272 6.90 -15.85 -14.14
N ILE A 273 5.97 -14.92 -14.33
CA ILE A 273 5.20 -14.74 -15.57
C ILE A 273 5.79 -13.54 -16.30
N ASN A 274 6.40 -13.77 -17.47
CA ASN A 274 6.88 -12.72 -18.35
C ASN A 274 6.07 -12.68 -19.65
N ASN A 275 5.16 -11.72 -19.75
CA ASN A 275 4.48 -11.44 -21.01
C ASN A 275 5.29 -10.41 -21.77
N ARG A 276 5.72 -10.75 -22.98
CA ARG A 276 6.64 -9.96 -23.80
C ARG A 276 6.06 -9.63 -25.17
N GLN A 277 5.30 -10.53 -25.78
CA GLN A 277 4.75 -10.37 -27.13
C GLN A 277 3.22 -10.37 -27.09
N PHE A 278 2.60 -9.24 -27.38
CA PHE A 278 1.14 -9.10 -27.37
C PHE A 278 0.57 -9.24 -28.79
N GLN A 279 -0.66 -9.74 -28.88
CA GLN A 279 -1.34 -9.92 -30.16
C GLN A 279 -1.64 -8.56 -30.81
N GLY A 280 -1.50 -8.50 -32.14
CA GLY A 280 -1.98 -7.37 -32.94
C GLY A 280 -0.93 -6.33 -33.34
N ASN A 281 0.29 -6.34 -32.78
CA ASN A 281 1.38 -5.47 -33.23
C ASN A 281 2.77 -5.91 -32.71
N GLU A 282 3.77 -6.04 -33.59
CA GLU A 282 5.17 -6.34 -33.19
C GLU A 282 5.82 -5.23 -32.36
N MET A 283 5.33 -3.98 -32.46
CA MET A 283 5.80 -2.84 -31.65
C MET A 283 5.43 -2.93 -30.16
N THR A 284 4.63 -3.92 -29.77
CA THR A 284 4.30 -4.20 -28.35
C THR A 284 5.32 -5.11 -27.67
N TYR A 285 6.39 -5.49 -28.38
CA TYR A 285 7.43 -6.33 -27.82
C TYR A 285 8.13 -5.64 -26.65
N ARG A 286 8.12 -6.28 -25.48
CA ARG A 286 8.72 -5.75 -24.25
C ARG A 286 10.22 -6.02 -24.20
N GLU A 287 10.99 -5.33 -25.06
CA GLU A 287 12.47 -5.38 -25.06
C GLU A 287 13.03 -5.09 -23.66
N GLY A 288 14.05 -5.84 -23.24
CA GLY A 288 14.62 -5.74 -21.88
C GLY A 288 14.02 -6.72 -20.88
N SER A 289 12.80 -7.26 -21.13
CA SER A 289 12.10 -8.09 -20.14
C SER A 289 12.72 -9.47 -19.89
N GLU A 290 13.44 -10.04 -20.87
CA GLU A 290 14.16 -11.31 -20.65
C GLU A 290 15.41 -11.13 -19.78
N GLN A 291 16.03 -9.95 -19.80
CA GLN A 291 17.11 -9.62 -18.87
C GLN A 291 16.57 -9.58 -17.43
N ASP A 292 15.36 -9.04 -17.24
CA ASP A 292 14.67 -9.07 -15.94
C ASP A 292 14.39 -10.51 -15.49
N VAL A 293 13.92 -11.39 -16.39
CA VAL A 293 13.70 -12.82 -16.09
C VAL A 293 14.98 -13.48 -15.59
N GLU A 294 16.10 -13.25 -16.28
CA GLU A 294 17.38 -13.87 -15.94
C GLU A 294 17.90 -13.39 -14.58
N ARG A 295 17.80 -12.08 -14.30
CA ARG A 295 18.17 -11.51 -12.98
C ARG A 295 17.33 -12.11 -11.86
N LEU A 296 16.01 -12.15 -12.04
CA LEU A 296 15.09 -12.72 -11.05
C LEU A 296 15.33 -14.22 -10.85
N ARG A 297 15.57 -14.97 -11.94
CA ARG A 297 15.90 -16.40 -11.86
C ARG A 297 17.14 -16.61 -11.00
N ASN A 298 18.24 -15.95 -11.33
CA ASN A 298 19.50 -16.11 -10.64
C ASN A 298 19.39 -15.73 -9.16
N LEU A 299 18.69 -14.63 -8.86
CA LEU A 299 18.40 -14.24 -7.48
C LEU A 299 17.63 -15.32 -6.72
N PHE A 300 16.43 -15.71 -7.19
CA PHE A 300 15.57 -16.60 -6.43
C PHE A 300 16.10 -18.04 -6.37
N GLU A 301 16.85 -18.50 -7.38
CA GLU A 301 17.61 -19.76 -7.31
C GLU A 301 18.73 -19.69 -6.25
N SER A 302 19.45 -18.56 -6.14
CA SER A 302 20.47 -18.36 -5.09
C SER A 302 19.86 -18.35 -3.68
N LEU A 303 18.62 -17.86 -3.56
CA LEU A 303 17.79 -17.93 -2.36
C LEU A 303 17.12 -19.30 -2.18
N ARG A 304 17.46 -20.29 -3.01
CA ARG A 304 16.99 -21.69 -2.97
C ARG A 304 15.49 -21.89 -3.23
N PHE A 305 14.80 -20.89 -3.80
CA PHE A 305 13.42 -21.08 -4.26
C PHE A 305 13.40 -21.98 -5.48
N GLU A 306 12.33 -22.75 -5.63
CA GLU A 306 12.05 -23.45 -6.87
C GLU A 306 11.48 -22.46 -7.88
N VAL A 307 12.29 -22.02 -8.85
CA VAL A 307 11.92 -21.00 -9.83
C VAL A 307 11.20 -21.63 -11.03
N ILE A 308 10.02 -21.13 -11.35
CA ILE A 308 9.23 -21.55 -12.52
C ILE A 308 8.99 -20.34 -13.42
N ILE A 309 9.41 -20.44 -14.68
CA ILE A 309 9.25 -19.36 -15.66
C ILE A 309 8.13 -19.72 -16.64
N LYS A 310 7.18 -18.81 -16.84
CA LYS A 310 6.12 -18.87 -17.83
C LYS A 310 6.21 -17.63 -18.72
N ARG A 311 6.08 -17.82 -20.04
CA ARG A 311 6.18 -16.74 -21.03
C ARG A 311 4.90 -16.61 -21.83
N ASP A 312 4.56 -15.37 -22.16
CA ASP A 312 3.51 -15.02 -23.13
C ASP A 312 2.17 -15.71 -22.87
N LEU A 313 1.68 -15.56 -21.64
CA LEU A 313 0.41 -16.14 -21.22
C LEU A 313 -0.77 -15.24 -21.60
N LYS A 314 -1.80 -15.85 -22.18
CA LYS A 314 -3.14 -15.26 -22.32
C LYS A 314 -3.79 -15.11 -20.95
N ARG A 315 -4.85 -14.30 -20.88
CA ARG A 315 -5.60 -14.07 -19.64
C ARG A 315 -6.00 -15.37 -18.92
N ASP A 316 -6.62 -16.30 -19.63
CA ASP A 316 -7.06 -17.58 -19.07
C ASP A 316 -5.91 -18.45 -18.57
N GLN A 317 -4.74 -18.38 -19.22
CA GLN A 317 -3.53 -19.06 -18.80
C GLN A 317 -2.90 -18.44 -17.56
N ILE A 318 -2.92 -17.10 -17.41
CA ILE A 318 -2.48 -16.42 -16.18
C ILE A 318 -3.37 -16.86 -15.01
N GLU A 319 -4.69 -16.84 -15.19
CA GLU A 319 -5.64 -17.34 -14.19
C GLU A 319 -5.39 -18.82 -13.87
N GLY A 320 -5.12 -19.64 -14.89
CA GLY A 320 -4.77 -21.05 -14.75
C GLY A 320 -3.49 -21.29 -13.93
N VAL A 321 -2.47 -20.46 -14.09
CA VAL A 321 -1.24 -20.54 -13.26
C VAL A 321 -1.56 -20.21 -11.80
N ALA A 322 -2.33 -19.16 -11.52
CA ALA A 322 -2.72 -18.85 -10.15
C ALA A 322 -3.56 -19.98 -9.51
N GLN A 323 -4.48 -20.59 -10.27
CA GLN A 323 -5.25 -21.75 -9.83
C GLN A 323 -4.37 -22.98 -9.60
N GLU A 324 -3.42 -23.27 -10.49
CA GLU A 324 -2.49 -24.39 -10.36
C GLU A 324 -1.69 -24.29 -9.06
N TYR A 325 -1.02 -23.15 -8.82
CA TYR A 325 -0.18 -22.98 -7.64
C TYR A 325 -0.99 -22.73 -6.37
N GLY A 326 -2.18 -22.14 -6.46
CA GLY A 326 -3.15 -22.10 -5.36
C GLY A 326 -3.64 -23.49 -4.94
N GLY A 327 -3.72 -24.44 -5.87
CA GLY A 327 -4.11 -25.83 -5.62
C GLY A 327 -2.99 -26.76 -5.13
N LYS A 328 -1.72 -26.33 -5.16
CA LYS A 328 -0.58 -27.12 -4.68
C LYS A 328 -0.51 -27.13 -3.14
N LYS A 329 0.21 -28.13 -2.62
CA LYS A 329 0.53 -28.23 -1.19
C LYS A 329 1.82 -27.49 -0.88
N HIS A 330 1.75 -26.53 0.02
CA HIS A 330 2.86 -25.68 0.45
C HIS A 330 3.31 -25.98 1.88
N ASP A 331 2.90 -27.10 2.47
CA ASP A 331 3.13 -27.44 3.89
C ASP A 331 4.62 -27.35 4.29
N LYS A 332 5.51 -27.75 3.39
CA LYS A 332 6.97 -27.75 3.58
C LYS A 332 7.66 -26.41 3.28
N PHE A 333 6.95 -25.47 2.68
CA PHE A 333 7.49 -24.17 2.29
C PHE A 333 7.32 -23.13 3.37
N VAL A 334 8.17 -22.12 3.34
CA VAL A 334 8.12 -20.95 4.22
C VAL A 334 7.24 -19.86 3.61
N ALA A 335 7.34 -19.64 2.29
CA ALA A 335 6.64 -18.59 1.58
C ALA A 335 6.24 -19.03 0.15
N PHE A 336 5.42 -18.22 -0.51
CA PHE A 336 5.12 -18.34 -1.93
C PHE A 336 5.39 -16.99 -2.62
N VAL A 337 6.06 -17.02 -3.78
CA VAL A 337 6.38 -15.84 -4.57
C VAL A 337 5.77 -15.96 -5.97
N LEU A 338 5.03 -14.93 -6.40
CA LEU A 338 4.50 -14.77 -7.75
C LEU A 338 4.98 -13.42 -8.31
N ILE A 339 5.77 -13.47 -9.37
CA ILE A 339 6.30 -12.30 -10.06
C ILE A 339 5.62 -12.21 -11.42
N ILE A 340 5.03 -11.06 -11.72
CA ILE A 340 4.31 -10.84 -12.98
C ILE A 340 4.87 -9.59 -13.64
N MET A 341 5.37 -9.76 -14.86
CA MET A 341 5.90 -8.68 -15.70
C MET A 341 5.06 -8.63 -16.97
N SER A 342 4.26 -7.57 -17.12
CA SER A 342 3.33 -7.40 -18.25
C SER A 342 2.98 -5.92 -18.49
N HIS A 343 2.11 -5.63 -19.45
CA HIS A 343 1.35 -4.37 -19.46
C HIS A 343 0.22 -4.42 -18.41
N GLY A 344 -0.27 -3.24 -18.02
CA GLY A 344 -1.38 -3.09 -17.08
C GLY A 344 -2.13 -1.78 -17.29
N ASP A 345 -3.14 -1.54 -16.48
CA ASP A 345 -4.02 -0.36 -16.55
C ASP A 345 -4.19 0.33 -15.18
N ASP A 346 -5.02 1.36 -15.12
CA ASP A 346 -5.26 2.15 -13.90
C ASP A 346 -6.21 1.49 -12.88
N GLU A 347 -6.65 0.25 -13.13
CA GLU A 347 -7.49 -0.55 -12.25
C GLU A 347 -6.76 -1.78 -11.65
N ASP A 348 -5.42 -1.73 -11.62
CA ASP A 348 -4.58 -2.83 -11.14
C ASP A 348 -4.84 -4.16 -11.87
N CYS A 349 -5.08 -4.08 -13.19
CA CYS A 349 -5.12 -5.25 -14.04
C CYS A 349 -3.78 -5.53 -14.71
N ILE A 350 -3.58 -6.80 -15.00
CA ILE A 350 -2.47 -7.35 -15.77
C ILE A 350 -3.03 -7.78 -17.12
N LEU A 351 -2.45 -7.31 -18.22
CA LEU A 351 -2.86 -7.76 -19.55
C LEU A 351 -2.24 -9.14 -19.87
N GLY A 352 -3.07 -10.06 -20.32
CA GLY A 352 -2.60 -11.24 -21.06
C GLY A 352 -2.12 -10.86 -22.46
N VAL A 353 -1.35 -11.74 -23.10
CA VAL A 353 -0.90 -11.50 -24.49
C VAL A 353 -2.03 -11.44 -25.51
N ASP A 354 -3.23 -11.88 -25.13
CA ASP A 354 -4.48 -11.71 -25.87
C ASP A 354 -5.18 -10.36 -25.61
N ASN A 355 -4.47 -9.42 -24.99
CA ASN A 355 -4.95 -8.07 -24.62
C ASN A 355 -6.18 -8.08 -23.71
N LYS A 356 -6.41 -9.19 -22.98
CA LYS A 356 -7.50 -9.28 -22.00
C LYS A 356 -6.96 -9.03 -20.59
N PRO A 357 -7.65 -8.20 -19.78
CA PRO A 357 -7.20 -7.87 -18.43
C PRO A 357 -7.49 -8.98 -17.42
N VAL A 358 -6.61 -9.10 -16.44
CA VAL A 358 -6.74 -9.94 -15.24
C VAL A 358 -6.53 -9.08 -14.02
N SER A 359 -7.56 -8.97 -13.17
CA SER A 359 -7.41 -8.23 -11.93
C SER A 359 -6.44 -8.94 -10.97
N VAL A 360 -5.51 -8.19 -10.38
CA VAL A 360 -4.62 -8.69 -9.31
C VAL A 360 -5.43 -9.29 -8.15
N ARG A 361 -6.61 -8.74 -7.86
CA ARG A 361 -7.53 -9.25 -6.84
C ARG A 361 -8.01 -10.67 -7.15
N ALA A 362 -8.27 -10.97 -8.42
CA ALA A 362 -8.69 -12.30 -8.85
C ALA A 362 -7.56 -13.33 -8.66
N LEU A 363 -6.30 -12.94 -8.90
CA LEU A 363 -5.13 -13.80 -8.68
C LEU A 363 -4.91 -14.08 -7.19
N MET A 364 -4.93 -13.05 -6.35
CA MET A 364 -4.76 -13.23 -4.89
C MET A 364 -5.80 -14.17 -4.29
N ARG A 365 -7.03 -14.21 -4.84
CA ARG A 365 -8.09 -15.08 -4.33
C ARG A 365 -7.70 -16.55 -4.33
N GLU A 366 -6.91 -16.99 -5.30
CA GLU A 366 -6.48 -18.39 -5.41
C GLU A 366 -5.50 -18.81 -4.29
N PHE A 367 -4.86 -17.84 -3.63
CA PHE A 367 -3.91 -18.07 -2.54
C PHE A 367 -4.49 -17.81 -1.13
N LYS A 368 -5.78 -17.47 -1.03
CA LYS A 368 -6.47 -17.31 0.26
C LYS A 368 -6.47 -18.61 1.04
N ALA A 369 -6.49 -18.53 2.37
CA ALA A 369 -6.53 -19.71 3.25
C ALA A 369 -7.73 -20.66 2.97
N GLU A 370 -8.84 -20.14 2.44
CA GLU A 370 -9.99 -20.95 2.01
C GLU A 370 -9.65 -21.86 0.81
N LYS A 371 -8.97 -21.32 -0.20
CA LYS A 371 -8.59 -22.06 -1.41
C LYS A 371 -7.27 -22.80 -1.30
N CYS A 372 -6.31 -22.23 -0.55
CA CYS A 372 -5.00 -22.78 -0.29
C CYS A 372 -4.69 -22.86 1.22
N PRO A 373 -5.27 -23.83 1.96
CA PRO A 373 -5.07 -23.94 3.41
C PRO A 373 -3.61 -24.11 3.83
N SER A 374 -2.77 -24.71 2.97
CA SER A 374 -1.35 -24.94 3.24
C SER A 374 -0.48 -23.67 3.24
N LEU A 375 -1.00 -22.53 2.74
CA LEU A 375 -0.38 -21.19 2.82
C LEU A 375 -0.94 -20.34 3.98
N LYS A 376 -1.82 -20.89 4.81
CA LYS A 376 -2.35 -20.17 5.98
C LYS A 376 -1.22 -19.82 6.95
N GLY A 377 -1.09 -18.54 7.29
CA GLY A 377 -0.03 -18.04 8.17
C GLY A 377 1.37 -17.94 7.52
N LYS A 378 1.47 -18.17 6.21
CA LYS A 378 2.71 -18.07 5.43
C LYS A 378 2.68 -16.84 4.51
N PRO A 379 3.81 -16.15 4.28
CA PRO A 379 3.86 -15.01 3.37
C PRO A 379 3.53 -15.38 1.92
N LYS A 380 2.66 -14.57 1.31
CA LYS A 380 2.26 -14.64 -0.09
C LYS A 380 2.72 -13.35 -0.77
N ILE A 381 3.82 -13.44 -1.50
CA ILE A 381 4.54 -12.29 -2.04
C ILE A 381 4.21 -12.17 -3.52
N LEU A 382 3.61 -11.06 -3.92
CA LEU A 382 3.30 -10.75 -5.31
C LEU A 382 4.13 -9.54 -5.74
N ILE A 383 5.03 -9.72 -6.70
CA ILE A 383 5.82 -8.64 -7.30
C ILE A 383 5.22 -8.32 -8.66
N ILE A 384 4.75 -7.09 -8.86
CA ILE A 384 3.93 -6.71 -10.03
C ILE A 384 4.64 -5.58 -10.78
N GLN A 385 5.29 -5.95 -11.87
CA GLN A 385 5.91 -5.04 -12.83
C GLN A 385 4.94 -4.81 -13.99
N THR A 386 4.07 -3.82 -13.81
CA THR A 386 3.15 -3.31 -14.83
C THR A 386 3.07 -1.79 -14.72
N CYS A 387 2.68 -1.12 -15.81
CA CYS A 387 2.09 0.21 -15.68
C CYS A 387 0.79 0.12 -14.88
N ARG A 388 0.44 1.23 -14.24
CA ARG A 388 -0.82 1.36 -13.50
C ARG A 388 -1.62 2.57 -13.97
N GLY A 389 -1.47 2.92 -15.24
CA GLY A 389 -1.98 4.14 -15.84
C GLY A 389 -0.96 4.73 -16.82
N SER A 390 -1.36 5.81 -17.48
CA SER A 390 -0.64 6.40 -18.61
C SER A 390 0.11 7.69 -18.26
N ARG A 391 0.11 8.13 -16.99
CA ARG A 391 0.75 9.39 -16.62
C ARG A 391 2.28 9.26 -16.67
N GLN A 392 2.84 9.84 -17.71
CA GLN A 392 4.20 10.40 -17.75
C GLN A 392 3.96 11.87 -17.38
N CYS A 393 4.64 12.49 -16.41
CA CYS A 393 4.35 13.91 -16.17
C CYS A 393 4.96 14.76 -17.31
N ASP A 394 4.21 14.93 -18.39
CA ASP A 394 4.40 16.07 -19.28
C ASP A 394 3.31 17.07 -18.91
N VAL A 395 3.66 18.07 -18.09
CA VAL A 395 2.93 19.34 -18.12
C VAL A 395 3.18 19.88 -19.52
N GLU A 396 2.16 19.77 -20.38
CA GLU A 396 2.14 20.23 -21.77
C GLU A 396 3.11 21.39 -22.02
N ARG A 397 4.27 21.13 -22.67
CA ARG A 397 4.85 21.96 -23.73
C ARG A 397 6.22 21.48 -24.20
N LEU A 398 6.31 21.53 -25.53
CA LEU A 398 7.47 21.59 -26.39
C LEU A 398 8.09 20.25 -26.79
N GLY A 399 7.83 19.93 -28.06
CA GLY A 399 8.39 18.78 -28.74
C GLY A 399 9.91 18.80 -28.68
N ASP A 400 10.47 17.67 -28.27
CA ASP A 400 11.68 17.11 -28.83
C ASP A 400 11.73 15.62 -28.43
N PHE A 401 11.60 14.78 -29.46
CA PHE A 401 11.70 13.32 -29.42
C PHE A 401 13.00 12.89 -28.73
N VAL A 402 12.93 12.13 -27.63
CA VAL A 402 14.07 11.36 -27.12
C VAL A 402 13.74 9.88 -27.24
N GLN A 403 14.29 9.28 -28.29
CA GLN A 403 14.39 7.84 -28.54
C GLN A 403 15.45 7.25 -27.61
N SER A 404 15.07 6.42 -26.63
CA SER A 404 15.91 5.31 -26.10
C SER A 404 15.33 4.58 -24.88
N ILE A 405 14.23 5.03 -24.25
CA ILE A 405 13.66 4.37 -23.07
C ILE A 405 12.15 4.19 -23.24
N ASN A 406 11.70 2.93 -23.26
CA ASN A 406 10.29 2.58 -23.40
C ASN A 406 9.62 2.61 -22.01
N ALA A 407 8.56 3.40 -21.85
CA ALA A 407 7.54 3.05 -20.85
C ALA A 407 6.81 1.81 -21.35
N ASP A 408 6.34 0.91 -20.48
CA ASP A 408 5.38 -0.12 -20.91
C ASP A 408 4.15 0.61 -21.49
N PRO A 409 3.92 0.69 -22.81
CA PRO A 409 2.91 1.58 -23.35
C PRO A 409 1.53 1.09 -22.92
N THR A 410 0.65 2.03 -22.55
CA THR A 410 -0.79 1.76 -22.43
C THR A 410 -1.52 2.14 -23.74
N GLU A 411 -0.81 2.26 -24.86
CA GLU A 411 -1.34 2.82 -26.11
C GLU A 411 -2.36 1.89 -26.77
N PHE A 412 -3.64 2.17 -26.51
CA PHE A 412 -4.72 1.91 -27.45
C PHE A 412 -4.97 3.19 -28.26
N ASP A 413 -4.28 3.35 -29.38
CA ASP A 413 -4.70 4.27 -30.44
C ASP A 413 -5.88 3.63 -31.19
N LEU A 414 -7.10 3.86 -30.72
CA LEU A 414 -8.30 3.65 -31.51
C LEU A 414 -8.72 5.00 -32.14
N PRO A 415 -8.75 5.12 -33.48
CA PRO A 415 -9.34 6.26 -34.13
C PRO A 415 -10.86 6.12 -34.06
N ASP A 416 -11.47 7.00 -33.26
CA ASP A 416 -12.88 7.43 -33.22
C ASP A 416 -13.51 7.37 -31.82
N ASN A 417 -14.08 8.53 -31.49
CA ASN A 417 -15.04 8.83 -30.42
C ASN A 417 -14.51 9.09 -29.01
N CYS A 418 -14.41 10.40 -28.74
CA CYS A 418 -14.66 11.05 -27.44
C CYS A 418 -13.63 10.80 -26.34
N VAL A 419 -12.46 11.42 -26.49
CA VAL A 419 -11.54 11.72 -25.37
C VAL A 419 -12.28 12.62 -24.38
N GLY A 420 -12.74 12.06 -23.26
CA GLY A 420 -13.12 12.83 -22.09
C GLY A 420 -11.89 13.58 -21.56
N PRO A 421 -12.03 14.81 -21.03
CA PRO A 421 -10.90 15.62 -20.59
C PRO A 421 -10.11 14.90 -19.49
N PHE A 422 -8.85 14.60 -19.80
CA PHE A 422 -7.85 13.90 -18.99
C PHE A 422 -7.99 14.12 -17.48
N SER A 423 -8.22 13.03 -16.74
CA SER A 423 -8.39 13.03 -15.28
C SER A 423 -7.02 13.17 -14.59
N LEU A 424 -6.81 14.31 -13.93
CA LEU A 424 -5.58 14.70 -13.27
C LEU A 424 -5.47 14.06 -11.87
N ASP A 425 -5.13 12.77 -11.78
CA ASP A 425 -5.57 12.00 -10.61
C ASP A 425 -4.58 10.90 -10.17
N SER A 426 -3.95 10.97 -8.98
CA SER A 426 -3.16 9.87 -8.34
C SER A 426 -3.53 9.64 -6.86
N SER A 427 -3.40 8.46 -6.20
CA SER A 427 -4.04 7.15 -6.48
C SER A 427 -3.83 6.06 -5.40
N LEU A 428 -2.97 6.18 -4.38
CA LEU A 428 -2.69 5.05 -3.43
C LEU A 428 -3.96 4.39 -2.84
N SER A 429 -5.03 5.17 -2.63
CA SER A 429 -6.34 4.68 -2.20
C SER A 429 -7.09 3.80 -3.22
N LYS A 430 -6.69 3.80 -4.49
CA LYS A 430 -7.22 2.95 -5.57
C LYS A 430 -6.52 1.58 -5.64
N SER A 431 -5.49 1.36 -4.83
CA SER A 431 -4.74 0.10 -4.88
C SER A 431 -5.60 -1.09 -4.47
N VAL A 432 -5.39 -2.22 -5.14
CA VAL A 432 -5.96 -3.51 -4.73
C VAL A 432 -5.39 -3.90 -3.37
N PHE A 433 -6.28 -4.07 -2.40
CA PHE A 433 -5.92 -4.43 -1.04
C PHE A 433 -5.87 -5.94 -0.83
N PRO A 434 -4.93 -6.44 0.00
CA PRO A 434 -4.90 -7.82 0.41
C PRO A 434 -6.21 -8.28 1.05
N PRO A 435 -6.73 -9.46 0.68
CA PRO A 435 -8.00 -9.95 1.20
C PRO A 435 -7.91 -10.59 2.59
N GLU A 436 -6.70 -10.94 3.03
CA GLU A 436 -6.42 -11.60 4.31
C GLU A 436 -5.00 -11.27 4.80
N THR A 437 -4.59 -11.83 5.94
CA THR A 437 -3.26 -11.66 6.52
C THR A 437 -2.17 -12.31 5.67
N ASP A 438 -0.93 -11.87 5.90
CA ASP A 438 0.29 -12.50 5.35
C ASP A 438 0.43 -12.36 3.83
N PHE A 439 -0.15 -11.31 3.25
CA PHE A 439 0.09 -10.90 1.87
C PHE A 439 1.05 -9.71 1.82
N LEU A 440 1.87 -9.68 0.77
CA LEU A 440 2.73 -8.56 0.40
C LEU A 440 2.64 -8.36 -1.12
N LEU A 441 2.23 -7.19 -1.56
CA LEU A 441 2.22 -6.78 -2.96
C LEU A 441 3.30 -5.70 -3.13
N ALA A 442 4.22 -5.90 -4.06
CA ALA A 442 5.22 -4.92 -4.44
C ALA A 442 4.95 -4.45 -5.87
N PHE A 443 4.23 -3.33 -6.01
CA PHE A 443 3.98 -2.71 -7.31
C PHE A 443 5.17 -1.85 -7.74
N ALA A 444 5.54 -1.95 -9.02
CA ALA A 444 6.65 -1.21 -9.59
C ALA A 444 6.45 0.32 -9.65
N THR A 445 5.19 0.75 -9.61
CA THR A 445 4.81 2.16 -9.62
C THR A 445 3.49 2.37 -8.85
N VAL A 446 3.25 3.61 -8.45
CA VAL A 446 1.99 4.08 -7.86
C VAL A 446 0.90 4.11 -8.93
N PRO A 447 -0.39 3.93 -8.57
CA PRO A 447 -1.43 3.96 -9.58
C PRO A 447 -1.55 5.31 -10.31
N GLY A 448 -2.09 5.29 -11.51
CA GLY A 448 -2.05 6.40 -12.47
C GLY A 448 -0.75 6.55 -13.26
N TYR A 449 0.37 5.94 -12.84
CA TYR A 449 1.69 6.19 -13.44
C TYR A 449 2.22 5.02 -14.26
N VAL A 450 3.17 5.34 -15.14
CA VAL A 450 3.92 4.37 -15.92
C VAL A 450 5.03 3.70 -15.09
N SER A 451 5.52 2.57 -15.59
CA SER A 451 6.74 1.91 -15.13
C SER A 451 7.76 1.86 -16.26
N PHE A 452 8.98 2.34 -16.02
CA PHE A 452 10.02 2.50 -17.04
C PHE A 452 10.85 1.23 -17.23
N ARG A 453 11.25 1.00 -18.48
CA ARG A 453 12.14 -0.08 -18.87
C ARG A 453 13.18 0.36 -19.89
N SER A 454 14.42 -0.04 -19.65
CA SER A 454 15.48 0.00 -20.65
C SER A 454 15.36 -1.20 -21.59
N PRO A 455 15.35 -0.99 -22.92
CA PRO A 455 15.36 -2.09 -23.90
C PRO A 455 16.53 -3.07 -23.75
N THR A 456 17.64 -2.62 -23.18
CA THR A 456 18.88 -3.41 -23.05
C THR A 456 19.08 -3.93 -21.63
N SER A 457 18.68 -3.16 -20.61
CA SER A 457 19.02 -3.45 -19.21
C SER A 457 17.84 -3.95 -18.37
N GLY A 458 16.61 -3.86 -18.89
CA GLY A 458 15.39 -4.28 -18.20
C GLY A 458 14.70 -3.15 -17.42
N ALA A 459 13.69 -3.52 -16.63
CA ALA A 459 12.85 -2.58 -15.88
C ALA A 459 13.62 -1.97 -14.70
N PHE A 460 13.52 -0.66 -14.49
CA PHE A 460 14.24 0.02 -13.39
C PHE A 460 13.88 -0.58 -12.03
N PHE A 461 12.60 -0.87 -11.83
CA PHE A 461 12.13 -1.53 -10.60
C PHE A 461 12.74 -2.91 -10.38
N ILE A 462 12.83 -3.75 -11.42
CA ILE A 462 13.37 -5.12 -11.28
C ILE A 462 14.87 -5.10 -11.07
N GLN A 463 15.60 -4.23 -11.79
CA GLN A 463 17.03 -4.02 -11.59
C GLN A 463 17.33 -3.66 -10.12
N GLU A 464 16.70 -2.61 -9.61
CA GLU A 464 16.93 -2.16 -8.23
C GLU A 464 16.43 -3.16 -7.18
N LEU A 465 15.30 -3.83 -7.44
CA LEU A 465 14.79 -4.89 -6.57
C LEU A 465 15.80 -6.03 -6.39
N VAL A 466 16.37 -6.52 -7.51
CA VAL A 466 17.33 -7.61 -7.48
C VAL A 466 18.60 -7.20 -6.73
N GLU A 467 19.17 -6.04 -7.08
CA GLU A 467 20.40 -5.55 -6.43
C GLU A 467 20.25 -5.32 -4.93
N VAL A 468 19.09 -4.81 -4.49
CA VAL A 468 18.83 -4.60 -3.06
C VAL A 468 18.68 -5.93 -2.33
N ILE A 469 17.92 -6.89 -2.89
CA ILE A 469 17.74 -8.19 -2.23
C ILE A 469 19.09 -8.93 -2.17
N GLU A 470 19.84 -9.03 -3.26
CA GLU A 470 21.17 -9.66 -3.29
C GLU A 470 22.11 -9.09 -2.22
N LYS A 471 22.05 -7.77 -2.00
CA LYS A 471 22.93 -7.10 -1.05
C LYS A 471 22.48 -7.22 0.40
N TYR A 472 21.18 -7.24 0.67
CA TYR A 472 20.65 -7.03 2.02
C TYR A 472 19.82 -8.18 2.60
N HIS A 473 19.49 -9.22 1.82
CA HIS A 473 18.58 -10.29 2.27
C HIS A 473 19.05 -11.00 3.56
N GLY A 474 20.37 -11.14 3.78
CA GLY A 474 20.93 -11.74 4.98
C GLY A 474 20.97 -10.85 6.23
N SER A 475 20.54 -9.59 6.15
CA SER A 475 20.63 -8.62 7.26
C SER A 475 19.38 -7.77 7.48
N HIS A 476 18.52 -7.63 6.47
CA HIS A 476 17.33 -6.79 6.53
C HIS A 476 16.09 -7.60 6.17
N HIS A 477 14.96 -7.28 6.82
CA HIS A 477 13.68 -7.86 6.44
C HIS A 477 13.16 -7.23 5.13
N LEU A 478 12.26 -7.93 4.43
CA LEU A 478 11.81 -7.55 3.09
C LEU A 478 11.15 -6.16 3.02
N LEU A 479 10.43 -5.72 4.05
CA LEU A 479 9.84 -4.35 4.06
C LEU A 479 10.90 -3.23 4.07
N ASP A 480 12.04 -3.43 4.74
CA ASP A 480 13.17 -2.49 4.69
C ASP A 480 13.80 -2.47 3.32
N MET A 481 14.01 -3.67 2.75
CA MET A 481 14.52 -3.80 1.40
C MET A 481 13.61 -3.09 0.40
N LEU A 482 12.28 -3.24 0.50
CA LEU A 482 11.33 -2.54 -0.39
C LEU A 482 11.30 -1.01 -0.19
N THR A 483 11.60 -0.54 1.02
CA THR A 483 11.77 0.90 1.29
C THR A 483 13.03 1.43 0.58
N GLU A 484 14.13 0.68 0.65
CA GLU A 484 15.37 0.99 -0.08
C GLU A 484 15.18 0.88 -1.61
N VAL A 485 14.43 -0.11 -2.11
CA VAL A 485 14.06 -0.21 -3.54
C VAL A 485 13.29 1.02 -3.98
N THR A 486 12.31 1.47 -3.19
CA THR A 486 11.56 2.71 -3.49
C THR A 486 12.50 3.90 -3.66
N ARG A 487 13.45 4.07 -2.73
CA ARG A 487 14.46 5.13 -2.81
C ARG A 487 15.32 5.00 -4.07
N ARG A 488 15.84 3.81 -4.34
CA ARG A 488 16.74 3.57 -5.47
C ARG A 488 16.08 3.70 -6.83
N VAL A 489 14.82 3.30 -6.98
CA VAL A 489 14.08 3.48 -8.26
C VAL A 489 13.89 4.97 -8.56
N ILE A 490 13.57 5.77 -7.54
CA ILE A 490 13.47 7.23 -7.69
C ILE A 490 14.84 7.82 -8.08
N ASP A 491 15.92 7.38 -7.44
CA ASP A 491 17.28 7.83 -7.78
C ASP A 491 17.69 7.39 -9.19
N HIS A 492 17.39 6.15 -9.58
CA HIS A 492 17.67 5.59 -10.90
C HIS A 492 17.00 6.43 -11.99
N GLN A 493 15.71 6.70 -11.82
CA GLN A 493 14.96 7.59 -12.70
C GLN A 493 15.65 8.96 -12.83
N ASN A 494 16.07 9.57 -11.73
CA ASN A 494 16.71 10.88 -11.73
C ASN A 494 18.11 10.89 -12.37
N ARG A 495 18.76 9.73 -12.48
CA ARG A 495 20.04 9.58 -13.22
C ARG A 495 19.81 9.43 -14.72
N GLU A 496 18.78 8.69 -15.11
CA GLU A 496 18.48 8.37 -16.52
C GLU A 496 17.75 9.51 -17.25
N PHE A 497 16.96 10.31 -16.54
CA PHE A 497 16.16 11.37 -17.13
C PHE A 497 16.61 12.75 -16.63
N ASP A 498 16.55 13.73 -17.53
CA ASP A 498 16.74 15.14 -17.18
C ASP A 498 15.74 15.54 -16.08
N PRO A 499 16.19 16.10 -14.94
CA PRO A 499 15.32 16.62 -13.89
C PRO A 499 14.32 17.66 -14.39
N ALA A 500 14.53 18.29 -15.55
CA ALA A 500 13.57 19.20 -16.17
C ALA A 500 12.34 18.49 -16.78
N ARG A 501 12.43 17.18 -17.04
CA ARG A 501 11.34 16.34 -17.55
C ARG A 501 10.67 15.66 -16.35
N ASP A 502 9.40 15.96 -16.13
CA ASP A 502 8.66 15.48 -14.97
C ASP A 502 8.33 13.98 -15.19
N ARG A 503 9.24 13.10 -14.77
CA ARG A 503 9.00 11.64 -14.80
C ARG A 503 8.76 11.17 -13.38
N VAL A 504 7.80 10.28 -13.20
CA VAL A 504 7.41 9.77 -11.88
C VAL A 504 7.19 8.28 -11.97
N GLN A 505 8.11 7.54 -11.39
CA GLN A 505 8.02 6.13 -11.06
C GLN A 505 8.38 5.99 -9.59
N VAL A 506 7.39 5.62 -8.79
CA VAL A 506 7.54 5.42 -7.35
C VAL A 506 6.95 4.05 -7.01
N PRO A 507 7.76 3.07 -6.63
CA PRO A 507 7.24 1.79 -6.16
C PRO A 507 6.28 1.97 -4.98
N ALA A 508 5.27 1.09 -4.90
CA ALA A 508 4.21 1.17 -3.91
C ALA A 508 3.97 -0.20 -3.26
N PRO A 509 4.82 -0.62 -2.30
CA PRO A 509 4.56 -1.80 -1.49
C PRO A 509 3.28 -1.67 -0.65
N THR A 510 2.50 -2.75 -0.60
CA THR A 510 1.28 -2.89 0.21
C THR A 510 1.31 -4.23 0.94
N HIS A 511 1.02 -4.26 2.24
CA HIS A 511 1.08 -5.52 3.00
C HIS A 511 0.08 -5.64 4.15
N THR A 512 -0.16 -6.90 4.52
CA THR A 512 -0.88 -7.35 5.73
C THR A 512 -0.04 -8.37 6.51
N LEU A 513 1.29 -8.34 6.31
CA LEU A 513 2.23 -9.19 7.06
C LEU A 513 2.03 -9.02 8.57
N THR A 514 2.16 -10.14 9.28
CA THR A 514 1.98 -10.24 10.75
C THR A 514 3.27 -10.57 11.48
N LYS A 515 4.38 -10.73 10.74
CA LYS A 515 5.73 -11.01 11.25
C LYS A 515 6.76 -10.41 10.29
N LEU A 516 8.00 -10.28 10.74
CA LEU A 516 9.12 -9.91 9.87
C LEU A 516 9.46 -11.05 8.92
N LEU A 517 9.75 -10.71 7.67
CA LEU A 517 10.08 -11.66 6.61
C LEU A 517 11.53 -11.46 6.17
N TYR A 518 12.34 -12.49 6.31
CA TYR A 518 13.71 -12.59 5.78
C TYR A 518 13.70 -13.64 4.65
N LEU A 519 14.53 -13.44 3.60
CA LEU A 519 14.52 -14.23 2.36
C LEU A 519 15.73 -15.17 2.27
#